data_AF-A0A1Y2AC28-F1
#
_entry.id   AF-A0A1Y2AC28-F1
#
_cell.length_a   1.000
_cell.length_b   1.000
_cell.length_c   1.000
_cell.angle_alpha   90.00
_cell.angle_beta   90.00
_cell.angle_gamma   90.00
#
_symmetry.space_group_name_H-M   'P 1'
#
loop_
_entity.id
_entity.type
_entity.pdbx_description
1 polymer ?
#
loop_
_entity_poly.entity_id
_entity_poly.type
_entity_poly.pdbx_seq_one_letter_code
_entity_poly.pdbx_strand_id
1 'polypeptide(L)'
;MFKMLVKYSIEKGIKLIIDENDIAEMISEEYYLCELNNISEINSKFIELIYFCNNKNIIEVIFSVNSYFWKKFREFNENKGIENERKKYEVLEIENEIKKIELEEERKENEKIRKDLKLLRIELEEEKKEKKKIRKHLKLLRIEKEKKENKKLEKKNYKTLLTSVFKQKLINYGMDINKKNKGDTSLLNACKNRNIELAKYLLSDKKLF
;
A
#
# COMPACT_ATOMS: atom_id res chain seq x y z
N MET A 1 29.60 -5.24 -35.27
CA MET A 1 29.52 -6.33 -34.27
C MET A 1 29.65 -5.81 -32.83
N PHE A 2 30.78 -5.24 -32.41
CA PHE A 2 30.98 -4.77 -31.02
C PHE A 2 29.89 -3.82 -30.50
N LYS A 3 29.51 -2.79 -31.28
CA LYS A 3 28.41 -1.87 -30.91
C LYS A 3 27.09 -2.62 -30.62
N MET A 4 26.78 -3.67 -31.38
CA MET A 4 25.58 -4.48 -31.15
C MET A 4 25.67 -5.29 -29.85
N LEU A 5 26.86 -5.82 -29.54
CA LEU A 5 27.09 -6.53 -28.27
C LEU A 5 26.93 -5.57 -27.09
N VAL A 6 27.55 -4.39 -27.15
CA VAL A 6 27.43 -3.34 -26.12
C VAL A 6 25.96 -2.94 -25.92
N LYS A 7 25.21 -2.73 -27.00
CA LYS A 7 23.78 -2.43 -26.91
C LYS A 7 23.01 -3.57 -26.23
N TYR A 8 23.23 -4.81 -26.64
CA TYR A 8 22.60 -5.98 -26.02
C TYR A 8 22.93 -6.11 -24.53
N SER A 9 24.18 -5.87 -24.17
CA SER A 9 24.68 -5.84 -22.78
C SER A 9 23.91 -4.85 -21.92
N ILE A 10 23.71 -3.63 -22.42
CA ILE A 10 22.93 -2.59 -21.74
C ILE A 10 21.46 -3.01 -21.63
N GLU A 11 20.83 -3.40 -22.75
CA GLU A 11 19.41 -3.80 -22.79
C GLU A 11 19.06 -4.98 -21.89
N LYS A 12 20.03 -5.87 -21.63
CA LYS A 12 19.84 -7.06 -20.80
C LYS A 12 20.44 -6.93 -19.40
N GLY A 13 21.15 -5.85 -19.10
CA GLY A 13 21.91 -5.71 -17.85
C GLY A 13 23.00 -6.78 -17.68
N ILE A 14 23.53 -7.32 -18.77
CA ILE A 14 24.58 -8.35 -18.75
C ILE A 14 25.91 -7.65 -18.98
N LYS A 15 26.89 -7.88 -18.10
CA LYS A 15 28.25 -7.34 -18.30
C LYS A 15 28.99 -8.17 -19.36
N LEU A 16 29.49 -7.53 -20.42
CA LEU A 16 30.33 -8.23 -21.39
C LEU A 16 31.74 -8.39 -20.84
N ILE A 17 32.33 -9.56 -21.02
CA ILE A 17 33.71 -9.82 -20.65
C ILE A 17 34.51 -9.92 -21.94
N ILE A 18 35.64 -9.21 -21.98
CA ILE A 18 36.60 -9.27 -23.07
C ILE A 18 37.91 -9.73 -22.46
N ASP A 19 38.34 -10.95 -22.80
CA ASP A 19 39.67 -11.44 -22.47
C ASP A 19 40.62 -11.16 -23.63
N GLU A 20 41.74 -10.50 -23.33
CA GLU A 20 42.76 -10.22 -24.33
C GLU A 20 43.41 -11.49 -24.88
N ASN A 21 43.50 -12.56 -24.08
CA ASN A 21 44.09 -13.82 -24.51
C ASN A 21 43.19 -14.52 -25.52
N ASP A 22 41.88 -14.52 -25.30
CA ASP A 22 40.90 -15.05 -26.26
C ASP A 22 41.00 -14.31 -27.60
N ILE A 23 41.18 -12.98 -27.57
CA ILE A 23 41.39 -12.18 -28.79
C ILE A 23 42.69 -12.60 -29.49
N ALA A 24 43.78 -12.72 -28.74
CA ALA A 24 45.07 -13.10 -29.29
C ALA A 24 45.05 -14.51 -29.91
N GLU A 25 44.37 -15.45 -29.26
CA GLU A 25 44.16 -16.82 -29.75
C GLU A 25 43.37 -16.80 -31.05
N MET A 26 42.24 -16.08 -31.10
CA MET A 26 41.42 -15.96 -32.32
C MET A 26 42.18 -15.35 -33.51
N ILE A 27 43.11 -14.44 -33.27
CA ILE A 27 44.00 -13.88 -34.30
C ILE A 27 45.01 -14.94 -34.76
N SER A 28 45.58 -15.70 -33.82
CA SER A 28 46.62 -16.70 -34.11
C SER A 28 46.12 -17.95 -34.83
N GLU A 29 44.86 -18.34 -34.64
CA GLU A 29 44.25 -19.51 -35.28
C GLU A 29 43.83 -19.26 -36.74
N GLU A 30 44.18 -18.11 -37.34
CA GLU A 30 43.78 -17.71 -38.71
C GLU A 30 42.29 -17.98 -38.99
N TYR A 31 41.43 -17.59 -38.04
CA TYR A 31 39.99 -17.76 -38.20
C TYR A 31 39.57 -17.07 -39.51
N TYR A 32 38.81 -17.76 -40.39
CA TYR A 32 38.45 -17.29 -41.74
C TYR A 32 37.82 -15.87 -41.83
N LEU A 33 37.46 -15.28 -40.69
CA LEU A 33 36.82 -13.96 -40.55
C LEU A 33 37.76 -12.88 -39.95
N CYS A 34 38.98 -13.23 -39.54
CA CYS A 34 39.92 -12.31 -38.90
C CYS A 34 41.12 -12.04 -39.84
N GLU A 35 41.23 -10.80 -40.33
CA GLU A 35 42.33 -10.37 -41.22
C GLU A 35 43.55 -9.82 -40.46
N LEU A 36 43.51 -9.82 -39.13
CA LEU A 36 44.58 -9.28 -38.31
C LEU A 36 45.69 -10.32 -38.14
N ASN A 37 46.94 -9.91 -38.28
CA ASN A 37 48.09 -10.80 -38.02
C ASN A 37 48.54 -10.74 -36.56
N ASN A 38 48.23 -9.64 -35.87
CA ASN A 38 48.62 -9.42 -34.48
C ASN A 38 47.60 -8.51 -33.77
N ILE A 39 47.43 -8.69 -32.46
CA ILE A 39 46.59 -7.86 -31.60
C ILE A 39 46.94 -6.37 -31.66
N SER A 40 48.21 -6.04 -31.96
CA SER A 40 48.64 -4.65 -32.12
C SER A 40 48.03 -3.94 -33.33
N GLU A 41 47.55 -4.69 -34.33
CA GLU A 41 46.90 -4.15 -35.52
C GLU A 41 45.46 -3.69 -35.24
N ILE A 42 44.91 -4.00 -34.05
CA ILE A 42 43.59 -3.51 -33.64
C ILE A 42 43.60 -1.98 -33.61
N ASN A 43 42.62 -1.41 -34.30
CA ASN A 43 42.46 0.03 -34.46
C ASN A 43 42.43 0.74 -33.10
N SER A 44 43.27 1.76 -32.92
CA SER A 44 43.36 2.52 -31.67
C SER A 44 42.02 3.13 -31.24
N LYS A 45 41.17 3.56 -32.19
CA LYS A 45 39.82 4.06 -31.90
C LYS A 45 38.91 2.97 -31.31
N PHE A 46 39.09 1.73 -31.73
CA PHE A 46 38.36 0.60 -31.17
C PHE A 46 38.77 0.36 -29.72
N ILE A 47 40.07 0.46 -29.42
CA ILE A 47 40.59 0.36 -28.05
C ILE A 47 40.07 1.50 -27.16
N GLU A 48 39.95 2.74 -27.69
CA GLU A 48 39.32 3.87 -26.99
C GLU A 48 37.85 3.58 -26.63
N LEU A 49 37.09 3.00 -27.56
CA LEU A 49 35.69 2.63 -27.32
C LEU A 49 35.57 1.57 -26.23
N ILE A 50 36.40 0.53 -26.26
CA ILE A 50 36.46 -0.49 -25.21
C ILE A 50 36.78 0.16 -23.86
N TYR A 51 37.81 1.01 -23.80
CA TYR A 51 38.19 1.73 -22.59
C TYR A 51 37.03 2.54 -22.00
N PHE A 52 36.29 3.26 -22.84
CA PHE A 52 35.13 4.04 -22.42
C PHE A 52 34.01 3.17 -21.84
N CYS A 53 33.65 2.08 -22.53
CA CYS A 53 32.63 1.15 -22.04
C CYS A 53 33.04 0.50 -20.72
N ASN A 54 34.33 0.21 -20.55
CA ASN A 54 34.88 -0.36 -19.32
C ASN A 54 34.76 0.63 -18.14
N ASN A 55 35.04 1.91 -18.36
CA ASN A 55 34.88 2.95 -17.33
C ASN A 55 33.43 3.16 -16.90
N LYS A 56 32.47 2.97 -17.82
CA LYS A 56 31.03 3.00 -17.50
C LYS A 56 30.52 1.67 -16.89
N ASN A 57 31.42 0.72 -16.63
CA ASN A 57 31.11 -0.60 -16.07
C ASN A 57 30.12 -1.42 -16.93
N ILE A 58 30.03 -1.12 -18.24
CA ILE A 58 29.20 -1.87 -19.20
C ILE A 58 29.91 -3.16 -19.60
N ILE A 59 31.23 -3.07 -19.76
CA ILE A 59 32.09 -4.20 -20.07
C ILE A 59 33.14 -4.37 -18.98
N GLU A 60 33.76 -5.54 -18.95
CA GLU A 60 34.95 -5.87 -18.19
C GLU A 60 36.02 -6.32 -19.17
N VAL A 61 37.22 -5.76 -19.03
CA VAL A 61 38.37 -6.20 -19.83
C VAL A 61 39.40 -6.86 -18.94
N ILE A 62 39.73 -8.09 -19.28
CA ILE A 62 40.76 -8.89 -18.63
C ILE A 62 42.03 -8.75 -19.46
N PHE A 63 43.08 -8.24 -18.81
CA PHE A 63 44.38 -8.00 -19.44
C PHE A 63 45.41 -9.00 -18.97
N SER A 64 46.29 -9.39 -19.88
CA SER A 64 47.54 -10.04 -19.53
C SER A 64 48.56 -9.03 -18.97
N VAL A 65 49.50 -9.51 -18.15
CA VAL A 65 50.51 -8.63 -17.54
C VAL A 65 51.39 -8.00 -18.63
N ASN A 66 51.50 -6.67 -18.62
CA ASN A 66 52.29 -5.88 -19.60
C ASN A 66 51.86 -6.06 -21.06
N SER A 67 50.61 -6.43 -21.29
CA SER A 67 50.06 -6.67 -22.61
C SER A 67 49.87 -5.41 -23.46
N TYR A 68 49.51 -5.59 -24.74
CA TYR A 68 49.28 -4.46 -25.65
C TYR A 68 48.07 -3.65 -25.21
N PHE A 69 46.96 -4.31 -24.87
CA PHE A 69 45.75 -3.61 -24.42
C PHE A 69 46.01 -2.86 -23.11
N TRP A 70 46.69 -3.46 -22.15
CA TRP A 70 47.00 -2.81 -20.88
C TRP A 70 47.86 -1.55 -21.05
N LYS A 71 48.87 -1.60 -21.93
CA LYS A 71 49.71 -0.43 -22.27
C LYS A 71 48.87 0.67 -22.90
N LYS A 72 48.01 0.34 -23.88
CA LYS A 72 47.13 1.32 -24.53
C LYS A 72 46.12 1.95 -23.58
N PHE A 73 45.53 1.15 -22.70
CA PHE A 73 44.60 1.64 -21.67
C PHE A 73 45.29 2.59 -20.69
N ARG A 74 46.54 2.30 -20.32
CA ARG A 74 47.36 3.19 -19.51
C ARG A 74 47.67 4.50 -20.25
N GLU A 75 48.11 4.42 -21.51
CA GLU A 75 48.36 5.61 -22.34
C GLU A 75 47.11 6.52 -22.42
N PHE A 76 45.91 5.95 -22.55
CA PHE A 76 44.67 6.74 -22.54
C PHE A 76 44.36 7.35 -21.17
N ASN A 77 44.63 6.64 -20.08
CA ASN A 77 44.49 7.16 -18.73
C ASN A 77 45.45 8.33 -18.44
N GLU A 78 46.68 8.27 -18.93
CA GLU A 78 47.71 9.30 -18.75
C GLU A 78 47.44 10.53 -19.62
N ASN A 79 46.88 10.35 -20.82
CA ASN A 79 46.55 11.42 -21.78
C ASN A 79 45.22 12.15 -21.50
N LYS A 80 44.68 12.08 -20.27
CA LYS A 80 43.40 12.72 -19.86
C LYS A 80 43.37 14.26 -19.96
N GLY A 81 44.48 14.91 -20.35
CA GLY A 81 44.61 16.36 -20.48
C GLY A 81 44.46 16.97 -21.87
N ILE A 82 44.28 16.20 -22.95
CA ILE A 82 44.15 16.76 -24.31
C ILE A 82 42.81 16.35 -24.92
N GLU A 83 41.87 17.29 -24.89
CA GLU A 83 40.58 17.25 -25.55
C GLU A 83 40.79 17.16 -27.07
N ASN A 84 40.59 15.97 -27.65
CA ASN A 84 40.75 15.75 -29.09
C ASN A 84 39.36 15.70 -29.73
N GLU A 85 39.05 16.64 -30.62
CA GLU A 85 37.74 16.86 -31.24
C GLU A 85 37.17 15.66 -32.00
N ARG A 86 38.00 14.66 -32.36
CA ARG A 86 37.56 13.39 -32.95
C ARG A 86 36.99 12.38 -31.95
N LYS A 87 37.15 12.59 -30.63
CA LYS A 87 36.59 11.78 -29.53
C LYS A 87 35.04 11.79 -29.49
N LYS A 88 34.40 12.53 -30.40
CA LYS A 88 33.04 13.07 -30.20
C LYS A 88 31.91 12.35 -30.93
N TYR A 89 32.14 11.52 -31.95
CA TYR A 89 31.01 10.98 -32.73
C TYR A 89 30.57 9.57 -32.31
N GLU A 90 31.48 8.60 -32.23
CA GLU A 90 31.11 7.22 -31.87
C GLU A 90 30.84 7.04 -30.38
N VAL A 91 31.58 7.78 -29.54
CA VAL A 91 31.31 7.85 -28.10
C VAL A 91 29.95 8.50 -27.86
N LEU A 92 29.66 9.62 -28.53
CA LEU A 92 28.37 10.32 -28.42
C LEU A 92 27.21 9.46 -28.94
N GLU A 93 27.43 8.63 -29.95
CA GLU A 93 26.43 7.68 -30.44
C GLU A 93 26.07 6.66 -29.36
N ILE A 94 27.07 6.04 -28.71
CA ILE A 94 26.86 5.12 -27.57
C ILE A 94 26.22 5.85 -26.38
N GLU A 95 26.66 7.07 -26.07
CA GLU A 95 26.06 7.88 -25.01
C GLU A 95 24.60 8.22 -25.27
N ASN A 96 24.27 8.56 -26.51
CA ASN A 96 22.89 8.81 -26.93
C ASN A 96 22.04 7.53 -26.86
N GLU A 97 22.60 6.36 -27.15
CA GLU A 97 21.92 5.07 -27.00
C GLU A 97 21.65 4.75 -25.52
N ILE A 98 22.65 4.90 -24.65
CA ILE A 98 22.50 4.74 -23.19
C ILE A 98 21.39 5.66 -22.68
N LYS A 99 21.44 6.94 -23.04
CA LYS A 99 20.45 7.92 -22.61
C LYS A 99 19.04 7.59 -23.08
N LYS A 100 18.87 7.02 -24.28
CA LYS A 100 17.56 6.56 -24.78
C LYS A 100 17.03 5.39 -23.95
N ILE A 101 17.89 4.45 -23.60
CA ILE A 101 17.52 3.27 -22.79
C ILE A 101 17.08 3.73 -21.40
N GLU A 102 17.87 4.56 -20.73
CA GLU A 102 17.54 5.14 -19.42
C GLU A 102 16.19 5.87 -19.45
N LEU A 103 15.96 6.71 -20.47
CA LEU A 103 14.69 7.42 -20.66
C LEU A 103 13.51 6.48 -20.89
N GLU A 104 13.72 5.35 -21.57
CA GLU A 104 12.65 4.39 -21.83
C GLU A 104 12.31 3.55 -20.59
N GLU A 105 13.30 3.19 -19.79
CA GLU A 105 13.11 2.55 -18.49
C GLU A 105 12.34 3.46 -17.52
N GLU A 106 12.76 4.73 -17.42
CA GLU A 106 12.08 5.73 -16.59
C GLU A 106 10.62 5.92 -17.02
N ARG A 107 10.35 5.92 -18.33
CA ARG A 107 8.97 5.99 -18.87
C ARG A 107 8.13 4.77 -18.47
N LYS A 108 8.69 3.56 -18.56
CA LYS A 108 8.01 2.31 -18.18
C LYS A 108 7.67 2.31 -16.68
N GLU A 109 8.60 2.74 -15.84
CA GLU A 109 8.38 2.86 -14.40
C GLU A 109 7.31 3.90 -14.08
N ASN A 110 7.39 5.09 -14.68
CA ASN A 110 6.39 6.14 -14.51
C ASN A 110 4.99 5.71 -14.98
N GLU A 111 4.88 4.94 -16.06
CA GLU A 111 3.60 4.42 -16.52
C GLU A 111 2.99 3.43 -15.53
N LYS A 112 3.83 2.57 -14.93
CA LYS A 112 3.41 1.64 -13.88
C LYS A 112 2.91 2.38 -12.64
N ILE A 113 3.67 3.35 -12.13
CA ILE A 113 3.28 4.21 -11.00
C ILE A 113 1.95 4.92 -11.30
N ARG A 114 1.77 5.42 -12.52
CA ARG A 114 0.52 6.08 -12.93
C ARG A 114 -0.69 5.14 -12.88
N LYS A 115 -0.53 3.88 -13.29
CA LYS A 115 -1.58 2.85 -13.22
C LYS A 115 -1.92 2.51 -11.76
N ASP A 116 -0.92 2.32 -10.91
CA ASP A 116 -1.10 2.01 -9.49
C ASP A 116 -1.82 3.15 -8.74
N LEU A 117 -1.41 4.40 -8.99
CA LEU A 117 -2.08 5.59 -8.43
C LEU A 117 -3.53 5.72 -8.88
N LYS A 118 -3.86 5.29 -10.10
CA LYS A 118 -5.24 5.30 -10.61
C LYS A 118 -6.09 4.27 -9.87
N LEU A 119 -5.56 3.07 -9.62
CA LEU A 119 -6.25 2.01 -8.88
C LEU A 119 -6.51 2.43 -7.43
N LEU A 120 -5.49 2.95 -6.73
CA LEU A 120 -5.61 3.45 -5.35
C LEU A 120 -6.69 4.53 -5.21
N ARG A 121 -6.84 5.42 -6.20
CA ARG A 121 -7.90 6.44 -6.19
C ARG A 121 -9.30 5.83 -6.25
N ILE A 122 -9.48 4.77 -7.05
CA ILE A 122 -10.77 4.07 -7.18
C ILE A 122 -11.12 3.39 -5.86
N GLU A 123 -10.19 2.61 -5.30
CA GLU A 123 -10.38 1.93 -4.01
C GLU A 123 -10.72 2.91 -2.88
N LEU A 124 -10.00 4.04 -2.81
CA LEU A 124 -10.25 5.07 -1.82
C LEU A 124 -11.65 5.70 -1.97
N GLU A 125 -12.15 5.88 -3.19
CA GLU A 125 -13.51 6.37 -3.41
C GLU A 125 -14.57 5.36 -2.97
N GLU A 126 -14.35 4.07 -3.22
CA GLU A 126 -15.24 2.99 -2.78
C GLU A 126 -15.31 2.90 -1.26
N GLU A 127 -14.17 2.91 -0.57
CA GLU A 127 -14.12 2.94 0.89
C GLU A 127 -14.88 4.14 1.47
N LYS A 128 -14.71 5.33 0.87
CA LYS A 128 -15.42 6.54 1.31
C LYS A 128 -16.93 6.38 1.16
N LYS A 129 -17.40 5.75 0.09
CA LYS A 129 -18.82 5.46 -0.13
C LYS A 129 -19.35 4.49 0.93
N GLU A 130 -18.62 3.43 1.25
CA GLU A 130 -19.00 2.50 2.33
C GLU A 130 -19.01 3.15 3.70
N LYS A 131 -17.95 3.88 4.07
CA LYS A 131 -17.88 4.62 5.34
C LYS A 131 -19.06 5.59 5.48
N LYS A 132 -19.50 6.23 4.39
CA LYS A 132 -20.68 7.09 4.38
C LYS A 132 -21.97 6.31 4.63
N LYS A 133 -22.14 5.12 4.04
CA LYS A 133 -23.28 4.22 4.29
C LYS A 133 -23.32 3.78 5.75
N ILE A 134 -22.19 3.31 6.30
CA ILE A 134 -22.07 2.87 7.69
C ILE A 134 -22.40 4.02 8.65
N ARG A 135 -21.86 5.23 8.43
CA ARG A 135 -22.18 6.42 9.25
C ARG A 135 -23.69 6.72 9.27
N LYS A 136 -24.36 6.65 8.12
CA LYS A 136 -25.83 6.85 8.04
C LYS A 136 -26.57 5.78 8.85
N HIS A 137 -26.19 4.50 8.71
CA HIS A 137 -26.82 3.40 9.43
C HIS A 137 -26.64 3.53 10.96
N LEU A 138 -25.42 3.85 11.42
CA LEU A 138 -25.14 4.08 12.84
C LEU A 138 -25.96 5.23 13.42
N LYS A 139 -26.17 6.31 12.65
CA LYS A 139 -27.03 7.43 13.08
C LYS A 139 -28.48 6.99 13.27
N LEU A 140 -29.02 6.19 12.36
CA LEU A 140 -30.39 5.64 12.46
C LEU A 140 -30.52 4.73 13.69
N LEU A 141 -29.56 3.83 13.91
CA LEU A 141 -29.55 2.95 15.09
C LEU A 141 -29.53 3.71 16.41
N ARG A 142 -28.78 4.83 16.50
CA ARG A 142 -28.79 5.69 17.69
C ARG A 142 -30.18 6.29 17.95
N ILE A 143 -30.80 6.86 16.92
CA ILE A 143 -32.15 7.44 17.01
C ILE A 143 -33.18 6.39 17.45
N GLU A 144 -33.10 5.17 16.92
CA GLU A 144 -34.01 4.09 17.32
C GLU A 144 -33.84 3.68 18.77
N LYS A 145 -32.59 3.62 19.28
CA LYS A 145 -32.32 3.33 20.68
C LYS A 145 -32.90 4.41 21.59
N GLU A 146 -32.64 5.68 21.29
CA GLU A 146 -33.19 6.83 22.04
C GLU A 146 -34.73 6.80 22.05
N LYS A 147 -35.36 6.55 20.89
CA LYS A 147 -36.83 6.41 20.81
C LYS A 147 -37.37 5.27 21.68
N LYS A 148 -36.67 4.12 21.71
CA LYS A 148 -37.06 2.98 22.56
C LYS A 148 -36.91 3.30 24.04
N GLU A 149 -35.85 4.00 24.43
CA GLU A 149 -35.63 4.45 25.81
C GLU A 149 -36.66 5.48 26.25
N ASN A 150 -36.95 6.47 25.40
CA ASN A 150 -37.98 7.49 25.67
C ASN A 150 -39.36 6.83 25.86
N LYS A 151 -39.74 5.88 25.00
CA LYS A 151 -40.99 5.12 25.17
C LYS A 151 -41.04 4.32 26.47
N LYS A 152 -39.91 3.74 26.91
CA LYS A 152 -39.83 3.03 28.20
C LYS A 152 -40.00 3.99 29.37
N LEU A 153 -39.36 5.16 29.32
CA LEU A 153 -39.45 6.19 30.35
C LEU A 153 -40.88 6.75 30.45
N GLU A 154 -41.52 7.02 29.31
CA GLU A 154 -42.90 7.50 29.25
C GLU A 154 -43.88 6.50 29.89
N LYS A 155 -43.76 5.20 29.56
CA LYS A 155 -44.54 4.14 30.22
C LYS A 155 -44.30 4.09 31.72
N LYS A 156 -43.05 4.25 32.17
CA LYS A 156 -42.71 4.28 33.60
C LYS A 156 -43.33 5.49 34.30
N ASN A 157 -43.24 6.67 33.70
CA ASN A 157 -43.81 7.91 34.24
C ASN A 157 -45.33 7.82 34.36
N TYR A 158 -46.02 7.34 33.32
CA TYR A 158 -47.46 7.12 33.37
C TYR A 158 -47.85 6.17 34.51
N LYS A 159 -47.10 5.06 34.67
CA LYS A 159 -47.32 4.11 35.76
C LYS A 159 -47.15 4.76 37.14
N THR A 160 -46.09 5.56 37.32
CA THR A 160 -45.83 6.27 38.58
C THR A 160 -46.91 7.31 38.89
N LEU A 161 -47.35 8.08 37.89
CA LEU A 161 -48.44 9.05 38.04
C LEU A 161 -49.76 8.35 38.39
N LEU A 162 -50.10 7.26 37.71
CA LEU A 162 -51.31 6.48 38.01
C LEU A 162 -51.27 5.95 39.46
N THR A 163 -50.11 5.44 39.88
CA THR A 163 -49.85 4.97 41.24
C THR A 163 -50.05 6.08 42.28
N SER A 164 -49.51 7.28 42.05
CA SER A 164 -49.64 8.40 43.00
C SER A 164 -51.07 8.92 43.07
N VAL A 165 -51.74 9.11 41.93
CA VAL A 165 -53.14 9.55 41.88
C VAL A 165 -54.05 8.55 42.57
N PHE A 166 -53.83 7.26 42.36
CA PHE A 166 -54.59 6.20 43.02
C PHE A 166 -54.36 6.20 44.54
N LYS A 167 -53.11 6.34 45.01
CA LYS A 167 -52.79 6.54 46.45
C LYS A 167 -53.57 7.71 47.05
N GLN A 168 -53.49 8.88 46.40
CA GLN A 168 -54.15 10.10 46.86
C GLN A 168 -55.66 9.91 47.00
N LYS A 169 -56.28 9.26 46.00
CA LYS A 169 -57.71 8.99 45.98
C LYS A 169 -58.13 8.08 47.14
N LEU A 170 -57.38 7.03 47.42
CA LEU A 170 -57.62 6.13 48.55
C LEU A 170 -57.52 6.85 49.92
N ILE A 171 -56.52 7.71 50.09
CA ILE A 171 -56.33 8.52 51.31
C ILE A 171 -57.52 9.47 51.51
N ASN A 172 -57.96 10.16 50.46
CA ASN A 172 -59.08 11.10 50.54
C ASN A 172 -60.41 10.43 50.92
N TYR A 173 -60.61 9.15 50.57
CA TYR A 173 -61.78 8.38 50.99
C TYR A 173 -61.62 7.77 52.39
N GLY A 174 -60.53 8.02 53.11
CA GLY A 174 -60.29 7.47 54.45
C GLY A 174 -60.22 5.93 54.47
N MET A 175 -59.89 5.31 53.34
CA MET A 175 -59.91 3.85 53.21
C MET A 175 -58.70 3.23 53.93
N ASP A 176 -58.97 2.50 55.00
CA ASP A 176 -57.98 1.60 55.61
C ASP A 176 -57.78 0.38 54.71
N ILE A 177 -56.66 0.37 53.98
CA ILE A 177 -56.27 -0.71 53.05
C ILE A 177 -56.10 -2.07 53.75
N ASN A 178 -55.92 -2.09 55.06
CA ASN A 178 -55.77 -3.29 55.90
C ASN A 178 -57.09 -3.78 56.50
N LYS A 179 -58.19 -3.05 56.31
CA LYS A 179 -59.51 -3.41 56.84
C LYS A 179 -60.04 -4.66 56.14
N LYS A 180 -60.29 -5.73 56.91
CA LYS A 180 -60.94 -6.95 56.40
C LYS A 180 -62.41 -6.67 56.08
N ASN A 181 -62.85 -7.06 54.89
CA ASN A 181 -64.27 -7.06 54.52
C ASN A 181 -64.73 -8.51 54.36
N LYS A 182 -65.74 -8.93 55.12
CA LYS A 182 -66.23 -10.33 55.15
C LYS A 182 -65.11 -11.37 55.31
N GLY A 183 -64.06 -11.05 56.08
CA GLY A 183 -62.91 -11.91 56.34
C GLY A 183 -61.75 -11.79 55.34
N ASP A 184 -61.95 -11.22 54.15
CA ASP A 184 -60.91 -11.04 53.14
C ASP A 184 -60.25 -9.65 53.24
N THR A 185 -58.93 -9.60 53.06
CA THR A 185 -58.19 -8.34 52.89
C THR A 185 -58.24 -7.86 51.45
N SER A 186 -57.97 -6.57 51.24
CA SER A 186 -57.84 -5.98 49.90
C SER A 186 -56.84 -6.74 49.01
N LEU A 187 -55.78 -7.31 49.60
CA LEU A 187 -54.81 -8.15 48.92
C LEU A 187 -55.39 -9.51 48.48
N LEU A 188 -56.13 -10.19 49.37
CA LEU A 188 -56.79 -11.46 49.05
C LEU A 188 -57.78 -11.30 47.88
N ASN A 189 -58.56 -10.23 47.87
CA ASN A 189 -59.48 -9.93 46.77
C ASN A 189 -58.75 -9.63 45.45
N ALA A 190 -57.63 -8.89 45.50
CA ALA A 190 -56.80 -8.64 44.32
C ALA A 190 -56.25 -9.95 43.72
N CYS A 191 -55.81 -10.88 44.58
CA CYS A 191 -55.35 -12.21 44.18
C CYS A 191 -56.49 -13.08 43.60
N LYS A 192 -57.66 -13.12 44.25
CA LYS A 192 -58.84 -13.87 43.77
C LYS A 192 -59.30 -13.40 42.38
N ASN A 193 -59.26 -12.09 42.15
CA ASN A 193 -59.62 -11.48 40.86
C ASN A 193 -58.47 -11.49 39.83
N ARG A 194 -57.33 -12.11 40.15
CA ARG A 194 -56.13 -12.15 39.29
C ARG A 194 -55.65 -10.77 38.82
N ASN A 195 -55.91 -9.73 39.61
CA ASN A 195 -55.46 -8.37 39.29
C ASN A 195 -54.01 -8.18 39.77
N ILE A 196 -53.07 -8.68 38.96
CA ILE A 196 -51.64 -8.73 39.28
C ILE A 196 -51.06 -7.33 39.54
N GLU A 197 -51.53 -6.30 38.83
CA GLU A 197 -51.07 -4.93 39.05
C GLU A 197 -51.49 -4.40 40.40
N LEU A 198 -52.76 -4.60 40.78
CA LEU A 198 -53.27 -4.22 42.10
C LEU A 198 -52.57 -4.99 43.22
N ALA A 199 -52.34 -6.31 43.06
CA ALA A 199 -51.64 -7.14 44.04
C ALA A 199 -50.17 -6.69 44.24
N LYS A 200 -49.43 -6.43 43.15
CA LYS A 200 -48.05 -5.91 43.22
C LYS A 200 -47.98 -4.53 43.88
N TYR A 201 -48.94 -3.67 43.59
CA TYR A 201 -49.03 -2.34 44.20
C TYR A 201 -49.29 -2.43 45.70
N LEU A 202 -50.27 -3.25 46.13
CA LEU A 202 -50.55 -3.47 47.55
C LEU A 202 -49.30 -4.02 48.26
N LEU A 203 -48.62 -5.02 47.70
CA LEU A 203 -47.37 -5.56 48.27
C LEU A 203 -46.19 -4.58 48.31
N SER A 204 -46.22 -3.52 47.49
CA SER A 204 -45.15 -2.52 47.44
C SER A 204 -45.23 -1.44 48.53
N ASP A 205 -46.37 -1.32 49.22
CA ASP A 205 -46.53 -0.40 50.34
C ASP A 205 -46.04 -1.05 51.64
N LYS A 206 -44.93 -0.54 52.18
CA LYS A 206 -44.25 -1.06 53.39
C LYS A 206 -45.08 -1.03 54.70
N LYS A 207 -46.34 -0.59 54.65
CA LYS A 207 -47.26 -0.54 55.80
C LYS A 207 -48.10 -1.81 56.00
N LEU A 208 -47.83 -2.86 55.23
CA LEU A 208 -48.50 -4.17 55.32
C LEU A 208 -47.83 -5.16 56.28
N PHE A 209 -46.66 -4.81 56.83
CA PHE A 209 -45.99 -5.53 57.91
C PHE A 209 -45.78 -4.61 59.11
#